data_AF-A0A522AJH0-F1
#
_entry.id   AF-A0A522AJH0-F1
#
_cell.length_a   1.000
_cell.length_b   1.000
_cell.length_c   1.000
_cell.angle_alpha   90.00
_cell.angle_beta   90.00
_cell.angle_gamma   90.00
#
_symmetry.space_group_name_H-M   'P 1'
#
loop_
_entity.id
_entity.type
_entity.pdbx_description
1 polymer ?
#
loop_
_entity_poly.entity_id
_entity_poly.type
_entity_poly.pdbx_seq_one_letter_code
_entity_poly.pdbx_strand_id
1 'polypeptide(L)'
;NQPALTYDTMRTNLFPASRCSADALISVLQFALFPFRATGGYSSGQIMRTIRRQWILVLALACGLSVSCRLVQHVGKNTPTGILVGCLNQIYDVVEPVKGAPAKTFQARFRIVETVGVSTNLLGREVEIAVRPPDHLYLTATVSGKDFKLGRDGQQLWIYALEKKFYLIGESGVARFAELPDSKDSTQLGPLRLPWSRKILAYVPRLVSVERQPDARVGRNDCCVLLATPRPAAVKAHRLPDCRLQLWVRRSDRLPTRISYTDDRGVRVTVEAEQLELRNDAPETRWTFSPVDGDRTQTVAISHLTQFLSVRWSLLNAKIPSLGPATGQRRVVASEGEGRLENIDGTTVLFVKGSPEEMGRQHGALLAKKVREDARRILYGVGIGSSLANGTWFFGEMNDAERRLLPHMDGRYLREMDAMAVAAGISKEEMRMANVFPELFHCTGFAIYGDATVGGTLYHGRVLDYFRGMGLEQNAVVMIFQPDVGNAWVNISYAGFVGSVTAMNAKGVAIGEMGGHGEGQWDGKPMAQLVREVMEKANTIDDAVEIMRRGPRTCEYYYVISDGKTRRAVAIRATPTEFETAWAGEKHPLLPETIKDAVFVS
;
A
#
# COMPACT_ATOMS: atom_id res chain seq x y z
N ASN A 1 -41.31 -17.96 -15.00
CA ASN A 1 -40.80 -19.06 -14.15
C ASN A 1 -39.41 -19.48 -14.58
N GLN A 2 -38.40 -18.70 -14.23
CA GLN A 2 -37.00 -19.12 -14.19
C GLN A 2 -36.54 -18.94 -12.74
N PRO A 3 -35.84 -19.92 -12.13
CA PRO A 3 -35.51 -19.84 -10.72
C PRO A 3 -34.43 -18.76 -10.49
N ALA A 4 -34.62 -18.00 -9.42
CA ALA A 4 -33.68 -16.98 -8.96
C ALA A 4 -32.29 -17.60 -8.72
N LEU A 5 -31.27 -17.06 -9.37
CA LEU A 5 -29.87 -17.34 -9.07
C LEU A 5 -29.57 -16.86 -7.65
N THR A 6 -29.31 -17.78 -6.74
CA THR A 6 -28.88 -17.48 -5.36
C THR A 6 -27.47 -16.88 -5.35
N TYR A 7 -27.25 -15.97 -4.41
CA TYR A 7 -26.01 -15.19 -4.19
C TYR A 7 -24.71 -16.04 -4.19
N ASP A 8 -24.78 -17.32 -3.82
CA ASP A 8 -23.63 -18.23 -3.82
C ASP A 8 -23.15 -18.62 -5.23
N THR A 9 -24.02 -18.60 -6.25
CA THR A 9 -23.66 -19.01 -7.62
C THR A 9 -22.88 -17.91 -8.37
N MET A 10 -23.02 -16.65 -7.97
CA MET A 10 -22.24 -15.53 -8.54
C MET A 10 -20.81 -15.44 -7.98
N ARG A 11 -20.52 -16.09 -6.85
CA ARG A 11 -19.24 -15.99 -6.16
C ARG A 11 -18.10 -16.75 -6.87
N THR A 12 -18.43 -17.72 -7.72
CA THR A 12 -17.46 -18.68 -8.28
C THR A 12 -16.98 -18.37 -9.71
N ASN A 13 -17.64 -17.49 -10.47
CA ASN A 13 -17.37 -17.36 -11.92
C ASN A 13 -16.78 -16.01 -12.39
N LEU A 14 -16.55 -15.02 -11.51
CA LEU A 14 -16.10 -13.68 -11.94
C LEU A 14 -14.78 -13.18 -11.34
N PHE A 15 -14.15 -13.92 -10.41
CA PHE A 15 -12.88 -13.50 -9.81
C PHE A 15 -11.96 -14.69 -9.53
N PRO A 16 -10.90 -14.93 -10.33
CA PRO A 16 -9.86 -15.84 -9.92
C PRO A 16 -9.14 -15.24 -8.69
N ALA A 17 -9.20 -15.94 -7.56
CA ALA A 17 -8.53 -15.59 -6.32
C ALA A 17 -6.99 -15.60 -6.51
N SER A 18 -6.42 -14.47 -6.92
CA SER A 18 -4.98 -14.31 -7.23
C SER A 18 -4.11 -13.94 -6.03
N ARG A 19 -4.63 -14.01 -4.79
CA ARG A 19 -3.90 -13.68 -3.55
C ARG A 19 -2.69 -14.58 -3.27
N CYS A 20 -2.68 -15.82 -3.76
CA CYS A 20 -1.60 -16.77 -3.49
C CYS A 20 -0.33 -16.57 -4.34
N SER A 21 -0.36 -15.68 -5.34
CA SER A 21 0.73 -15.48 -6.31
C SER A 21 1.77 -14.43 -5.91
N ALA A 22 1.39 -13.49 -5.05
CA ALA A 22 2.27 -12.42 -4.63
C ALA A 22 3.13 -12.86 -3.43
N ASP A 23 2.54 -13.57 -2.47
CA ASP A 23 3.11 -13.79 -1.14
C ASP A 23 4.43 -14.60 -1.13
N ALA A 24 4.64 -15.52 -2.09
CA ALA A 24 5.87 -16.32 -2.15
C ALA A 24 7.05 -15.58 -2.82
N LEU A 25 6.81 -14.78 -3.87
CA LEU A 25 7.85 -13.93 -4.46
C LEU A 25 8.18 -12.75 -3.53
N ILE A 26 7.16 -12.22 -2.86
CA ILE A 26 7.29 -11.27 -1.77
C ILE A 26 8.23 -11.81 -0.69
N SER A 27 8.23 -13.12 -0.39
CA SER A 27 9.09 -13.73 0.63
C SER A 27 10.58 -13.79 0.26
N VAL A 28 10.92 -13.79 -1.03
CA VAL A 28 12.32 -13.68 -1.52
C VAL A 28 12.75 -12.21 -1.59
N LEU A 29 11.86 -11.32 -2.01
CA LEU A 29 12.05 -9.86 -1.94
C LEU A 29 12.10 -9.33 -0.50
N GLN A 30 11.50 -10.05 0.45
CA GLN A 30 11.49 -9.75 1.89
C GLN A 30 12.90 -9.75 2.50
N PHE A 31 13.84 -10.48 1.89
CA PHE A 31 15.23 -10.56 2.34
C PHE A 31 16.11 -9.43 1.77
N ALA A 32 15.75 -8.91 0.59
CA ALA A 32 16.59 -8.01 -0.19
C ALA A 32 16.30 -6.51 0.04
N LEU A 33 15.08 -6.14 0.40
CA LEU A 33 14.61 -4.73 0.40
C LEU A 33 14.70 -4.00 1.77
N PHE A 34 15.31 -4.62 2.78
CA PHE A 34 15.21 -4.15 4.16
C PHE A 34 16.23 -3.08 4.66
N PRO A 35 17.30 -2.63 3.97
CA PRO A 35 18.37 -1.92 4.68
C PRO A 35 18.15 -0.43 4.99
N PHE A 36 16.99 0.16 4.72
CA PHE A 36 16.82 1.62 4.82
C PHE A 36 16.07 2.02 6.09
N ARG A 37 16.83 2.33 7.16
CA ARG A 37 16.30 3.06 8.31
C ARG A 37 17.05 4.38 8.46
N ALA A 38 16.38 5.48 8.17
CA ALA A 38 16.83 6.83 8.52
C ALA A 38 16.69 7.02 10.04
N THR A 39 17.71 7.60 10.68
CA THR A 39 17.70 7.91 12.10
C THR A 39 16.91 9.19 12.36
N GLY A 40 15.68 9.06 12.87
CA GLY A 40 14.85 10.15 13.38
C GLY A 40 13.92 9.61 14.47
N GLY A 41 13.95 10.23 15.66
CA GLY A 41 13.36 9.71 16.89
C GLY A 41 11.83 9.66 16.89
N TYR A 42 11.28 8.52 17.32
CA TYR A 42 9.89 8.39 17.78
C TYR A 42 9.82 7.42 18.95
N SER A 43 9.07 7.80 19.99
CA SER A 43 9.00 7.12 21.28
C SER A 43 8.31 5.76 21.20
N SER A 44 8.90 4.81 21.92
CA SER A 44 8.48 3.44 22.15
C SER A 44 7.15 3.33 22.92
N GLY A 45 6.11 2.88 22.24
CA GLY A 45 4.87 2.42 22.87
C GLY A 45 3.79 2.15 21.82
N GLN A 46 3.16 0.97 21.88
CA GLN A 46 1.96 0.58 21.09
C GLN A 46 2.13 0.06 19.64
N ILE A 47 3.30 0.13 18.99
CA ILE A 47 3.51 -0.45 17.63
C ILE A 47 3.72 -1.99 17.65
N MET A 48 3.91 -2.59 18.83
CA MET A 48 4.41 -3.97 18.97
C MET A 48 3.35 -5.09 19.00
N ARG A 49 2.04 -4.78 18.87
CA ARG A 49 0.96 -5.78 19.08
C ARG A 49 0.31 -6.35 17.82
N THR A 50 0.50 -5.77 16.63
CA THR A 50 -0.26 -6.18 15.43
C THR A 50 0.61 -6.77 14.29
N ILE A 51 1.94 -6.60 14.34
CA ILE A 51 2.91 -7.10 13.34
C ILE A 51 3.18 -8.62 13.48
N ARG A 52 2.50 -9.29 14.42
CA ARG A 52 2.93 -10.57 14.98
C ARG A 52 2.33 -11.84 14.36
N ARG A 53 1.58 -11.78 13.25
CA ARG A 53 0.64 -12.88 12.96
C ARG A 53 0.76 -13.68 11.66
N GLN A 54 1.60 -13.34 10.67
CA GLN A 54 1.68 -14.22 9.48
C GLN A 54 3.05 -14.60 8.89
N TRP A 55 4.16 -13.85 9.04
CA TRP A 55 5.42 -14.29 8.40
C TRP A 55 6.73 -14.09 9.20
N ILE A 56 6.65 -13.58 10.43
CA ILE A 56 7.84 -13.46 11.32
C ILE A 56 8.17 -14.78 12.05
N LEU A 57 7.30 -15.80 11.95
CA LEU A 57 7.36 -17.00 12.79
C LEU A 57 8.06 -18.20 12.14
N VAL A 58 8.69 -18.01 10.98
CA VAL A 58 9.68 -18.96 10.46
C VAL A 58 11.02 -18.83 11.20
N LEU A 59 11.42 -17.63 11.69
CA LEU A 59 12.74 -17.48 12.33
C LEU A 59 12.88 -16.45 13.47
N ALA A 60 11.81 -15.82 13.97
CA ALA A 60 11.93 -14.92 15.13
C ALA A 60 10.73 -15.01 16.08
N LEU A 61 10.95 -15.52 17.30
CA LEU A 61 10.58 -14.83 18.55
C LEU A 61 10.69 -15.76 19.77
N ALA A 62 11.69 -15.49 20.61
CA ALA A 62 11.54 -15.69 22.04
C ALA A 62 11.57 -14.34 22.77
N CYS A 63 11.17 -14.38 24.04
CA CYS A 63 11.61 -13.43 25.07
C CYS A 63 12.01 -14.23 26.32
N GLY A 64 13.09 -13.81 26.99
CA GLY A 64 13.48 -14.28 28.33
C GLY A 64 14.99 -14.36 28.56
N LEU A 65 15.59 -13.21 28.87
CA LEU A 65 16.90 -12.91 29.49
C LEU A 65 18.08 -13.92 29.39
N SER A 66 19.19 -13.36 28.88
CA SER A 66 20.60 -13.77 29.04
C SER A 66 21.01 -15.15 28.48
N VAL A 67 22.29 -15.27 28.11
CA VAL A 67 22.97 -16.49 27.63
C VAL A 67 22.91 -16.76 26.11
N SER A 68 23.51 -15.88 25.30
CA SER A 68 23.72 -16.15 23.86
C SER A 68 25.13 -16.69 23.52
N CYS A 69 26.15 -16.49 24.38
CA CYS A 69 27.49 -17.03 24.11
C CYS A 69 27.73 -18.48 24.61
N ARG A 70 26.92 -19.04 25.52
CA ARG A 70 27.16 -20.40 26.06
C ARG A 70 26.48 -21.53 25.30
N LEU A 71 25.47 -21.26 24.45
CA LEU A 71 24.65 -22.31 23.82
C LEU A 71 25.39 -23.10 22.72
N VAL A 72 26.28 -22.46 21.93
CA VAL A 72 27.11 -23.15 20.93
C VAL A 72 28.17 -24.04 21.59
N GLN A 73 28.64 -23.67 22.78
CA GLN A 73 29.56 -24.50 23.57
C GLN A 73 28.85 -25.70 24.23
N HIS A 74 27.54 -25.61 24.54
CA HIS A 74 26.80 -26.69 25.20
C HIS A 74 26.14 -27.71 24.24
N VAL A 75 25.81 -27.33 23.01
CA VAL A 75 25.04 -28.21 22.08
C VAL A 75 25.94 -28.89 21.05
N GLY A 76 27.22 -28.55 20.96
CA GLY A 76 28.19 -29.14 20.02
C GLY A 76 28.03 -28.61 18.58
N LYS A 77 29.14 -28.24 17.94
CA LYS A 77 29.13 -27.58 16.60
C LYS A 77 28.54 -28.44 15.46
N ASN A 78 28.50 -29.76 15.63
CA ASN A 78 28.10 -30.72 14.59
C ASN A 78 26.72 -31.37 14.86
N THR A 79 26.02 -30.98 15.92
CA THR A 79 24.64 -31.45 16.14
C THR A 79 23.68 -30.72 15.19
N PRO A 80 22.49 -31.27 14.90
CA PRO A 80 21.52 -30.64 14.00
C PRO A 80 21.21 -29.20 14.41
N THR A 81 21.04 -28.97 15.71
CA THR A 81 20.82 -27.65 16.29
C THR A 81 22.05 -26.74 16.17
N GLY A 82 23.26 -27.25 16.40
CA GLY A 82 24.49 -26.48 16.21
C GLY A 82 24.69 -26.02 14.76
N ILE A 83 24.35 -26.88 13.79
CA ILE A 83 24.40 -26.55 12.36
C ILE A 83 23.38 -25.46 12.01
N LEU A 84 22.14 -25.56 12.51
CA LEU A 84 21.12 -24.51 12.32
C LEU A 84 21.59 -23.15 12.86
N VAL A 85 22.13 -23.12 14.09
CA VAL A 85 22.65 -21.89 14.69
C VAL A 85 23.80 -21.32 13.88
N GLY A 86 24.73 -22.17 13.40
CA GLY A 86 25.81 -21.76 12.52
C GLY A 86 25.30 -21.13 11.23
N CYS A 87 24.29 -21.74 10.59
CA CYS A 87 23.64 -21.21 9.39
C CYS A 87 23.00 -19.84 9.64
N LEU A 88 22.22 -19.68 10.72
CA LEU A 88 21.59 -18.41 11.05
C LEU A 88 22.60 -17.29 11.36
N ASN A 89 23.69 -17.62 12.06
CA ASN A 89 24.76 -16.65 12.31
C ASN A 89 25.46 -16.25 11.01
N GLN A 90 25.74 -17.21 10.12
CA GLN A 90 26.39 -16.92 8.83
C GLN A 90 25.53 -15.98 7.97
N ILE A 91 24.21 -16.21 7.91
CA ILE A 91 23.27 -15.32 7.23
C ILE A 91 23.31 -13.92 7.84
N TYR A 92 23.41 -13.82 9.17
CA TYR A 92 23.54 -12.53 9.85
C TYR A 92 24.87 -11.85 9.53
N ASP A 93 25.98 -12.59 9.55
CA ASP A 93 27.33 -12.09 9.28
C ASP A 93 27.48 -11.53 7.86
N VAL A 94 26.70 -12.05 6.90
CA VAL A 94 26.63 -11.55 5.52
C VAL A 94 26.09 -10.13 5.42
N VAL A 95 25.15 -9.74 6.29
CA VAL A 95 24.48 -8.42 6.24
C VAL A 95 25.03 -7.47 7.31
N GLU A 96 25.30 -7.99 8.50
CA GLU A 96 25.76 -7.27 9.68
C GLU A 96 26.99 -7.99 10.28
N PRO A 97 28.17 -7.88 9.64
CA PRO A 97 29.38 -8.52 10.13
C PRO A 97 29.77 -7.97 11.52
N VAL A 98 30.48 -8.80 12.29
CA VAL A 98 31.02 -8.36 13.59
C VAL A 98 31.96 -7.17 13.37
N LYS A 99 31.89 -6.17 14.25
CA LYS A 99 32.70 -4.96 14.16
C LYS A 99 34.19 -5.31 14.00
N GLY A 100 34.81 -4.80 12.94
CA GLY A 100 36.22 -5.05 12.60
C GLY A 100 36.47 -6.27 11.70
N ALA A 101 35.45 -7.05 11.35
CA ALA A 101 35.59 -8.09 10.32
C ALA A 101 35.69 -7.45 8.93
N PRO A 102 36.47 -8.04 8.00
CA PRO A 102 36.54 -7.56 6.62
C PRO A 102 35.17 -7.69 5.94
N ALA A 103 34.75 -6.64 5.22
CA ALA A 103 33.54 -6.67 4.43
C ALA A 103 33.71 -7.71 3.30
N LYS A 104 32.79 -8.67 3.24
CA LYS A 104 32.72 -9.66 2.16
C LYS A 104 31.49 -9.38 1.32
N THR A 105 31.61 -9.61 0.02
CA THR A 105 30.47 -9.56 -0.89
C THR A 105 29.80 -10.91 -0.91
N PHE A 106 28.55 -10.97 -0.47
CA PHE A 106 27.66 -12.09 -0.72
C PHE A 106 26.93 -11.88 -2.04
N GLN A 107 26.85 -12.92 -2.86
CA GLN A 107 25.99 -12.92 -4.04
C GLN A 107 25.34 -14.29 -4.25
N ALA A 108 24.10 -14.28 -4.70
CA ALA A 108 23.36 -15.47 -5.06
C ALA A 108 22.21 -15.13 -6.01
N ARG A 109 21.78 -16.13 -6.78
CA ARG A 109 20.55 -16.12 -7.55
C ARG A 109 19.58 -17.11 -6.94
N PHE A 110 18.46 -16.64 -6.44
CA PHE A 110 17.42 -17.47 -5.84
C PHE A 110 16.36 -17.80 -6.88
N ARG A 111 16.12 -19.09 -7.14
CA ARG A 111 15.06 -19.58 -8.02
C ARG A 111 14.00 -20.33 -7.21
N ILE A 112 12.73 -20.05 -7.47
CA ILE A 112 11.62 -20.85 -6.95
C ILE A 112 11.52 -22.13 -7.78
N VAL A 113 11.83 -23.28 -7.20
CA VAL A 113 11.90 -24.59 -7.89
C VAL A 113 10.70 -25.49 -7.60
N GLU A 114 9.86 -25.14 -6.63
CA GLU A 114 8.64 -25.88 -6.32
C GLU A 114 7.58 -24.95 -5.75
N THR A 115 6.33 -25.13 -6.18
CA THR A 115 5.15 -24.43 -5.69
C THR A 115 3.94 -25.37 -5.66
N VAL A 116 3.37 -25.60 -4.48
CA VAL A 116 2.13 -26.35 -4.26
C VAL A 116 1.23 -25.53 -3.35
N GLY A 117 -0.07 -25.46 -3.64
CA GLY A 117 -1.03 -24.68 -2.85
C GLY A 117 -0.85 -23.15 -2.95
N VAL A 118 0.04 -22.68 -3.83
CA VAL A 118 0.23 -21.27 -4.21
C VAL A 118 0.16 -21.13 -5.74
N SER A 119 0.18 -19.90 -6.24
CA SER A 119 0.06 -19.68 -7.69
C SER A 119 1.21 -20.29 -8.48
N THR A 120 0.91 -20.95 -9.58
CA THR A 120 1.89 -21.55 -10.49
C THR A 120 2.80 -20.52 -11.16
N ASN A 121 2.32 -19.28 -11.36
CA ASN A 121 3.11 -18.14 -11.88
C ASN A 121 4.38 -17.80 -11.08
N LEU A 122 4.54 -18.37 -9.89
CA LEU A 122 5.72 -18.22 -9.03
C LEU A 122 6.86 -19.17 -9.42
N LEU A 123 6.54 -20.33 -9.99
CA LEU A 123 7.53 -21.34 -10.34
C LEU A 123 8.51 -20.79 -11.39
N GLY A 124 9.80 -21.04 -11.20
CA GLY A 124 10.85 -20.58 -12.11
C GLY A 124 11.25 -19.12 -11.95
N ARG A 125 10.55 -18.32 -11.12
CA ARG A 125 10.95 -16.94 -10.87
C ARG A 125 12.31 -16.87 -10.20
N GLU A 126 13.11 -15.90 -10.65
CA GLU A 126 14.48 -15.67 -10.19
C GLU A 126 14.62 -14.31 -9.54
N VAL A 127 15.43 -14.25 -8.49
CA VAL A 127 15.85 -13.01 -7.83
C VAL A 127 17.36 -13.08 -7.63
N GLU A 128 18.09 -12.17 -8.25
CA GLU A 128 19.52 -11.98 -8.00
C GLU A 128 19.69 -11.04 -6.81
N ILE A 129 20.59 -11.36 -5.89
CA ILE A 129 20.94 -10.52 -4.74
C ILE A 129 22.46 -10.44 -4.64
N ALA A 130 22.98 -9.24 -4.45
CA ALA A 130 24.33 -9.03 -3.93
C ALA A 130 24.32 -8.03 -2.78
N VAL A 131 25.14 -8.29 -1.76
CA VAL A 131 25.25 -7.47 -0.56
C VAL A 131 26.71 -7.34 -0.18
N ARG A 132 27.17 -6.10 0.03
CA ARG A 132 28.47 -5.81 0.66
C ARG A 132 28.23 -4.83 1.82
N PRO A 133 28.30 -5.30 3.07
CA PRO A 133 28.14 -4.44 4.23
C PRO A 133 29.22 -3.33 4.28
N PRO A 134 28.92 -2.17 4.88
CA PRO A 134 27.68 -1.86 5.59
C PRO A 134 26.60 -1.21 4.73
N ASP A 135 26.78 -1.01 3.43
CA ASP A 135 25.99 -0.01 2.68
C ASP A 135 25.84 -0.27 1.18
N HIS A 136 26.23 -1.44 0.67
CA HIS A 136 26.05 -1.79 -0.73
C HIS A 136 25.05 -2.94 -0.91
N LEU A 137 24.08 -2.73 -1.80
CA LEU A 137 23.02 -3.69 -2.13
C LEU A 137 22.77 -3.67 -3.63
N TYR A 138 22.51 -4.83 -4.21
CA TYR A 138 21.96 -4.97 -5.55
C TYR A 138 20.93 -6.09 -5.53
N LEU A 139 19.79 -5.88 -6.20
CA LEU A 139 18.81 -6.94 -6.42
C LEU A 139 18.07 -6.78 -7.74
N THR A 140 17.59 -7.90 -8.27
CA THR A 140 16.59 -7.93 -9.35
C THR A 140 15.24 -8.36 -8.83
N ALA A 141 14.16 -7.84 -9.42
CA ALA A 141 12.80 -8.17 -9.02
C ALA A 141 11.86 -8.17 -10.23
N THR A 142 11.07 -9.23 -10.39
CA THR A 142 9.97 -9.24 -11.38
C THR A 142 8.63 -9.03 -10.66
N VAL A 143 7.95 -7.90 -10.89
CA VAL A 143 6.66 -7.58 -10.28
C VAL A 143 5.61 -7.41 -11.36
N SER A 144 4.54 -8.22 -11.29
CA SER A 144 3.46 -8.24 -12.29
C SER A 144 3.96 -8.41 -13.73
N GLY A 145 5.02 -9.21 -13.92
CA GLY A 145 5.62 -9.47 -15.23
C GLY A 145 6.55 -8.37 -15.76
N LYS A 146 6.88 -7.37 -14.93
CA LYS A 146 7.84 -6.31 -15.25
C LYS A 146 9.11 -6.47 -14.42
N ASP A 147 10.26 -6.29 -15.04
CA ASP A 147 11.56 -6.46 -14.44
C ASP A 147 12.13 -5.13 -13.92
N PHE A 148 12.63 -5.20 -12.70
CA PHE A 148 13.24 -4.09 -11.99
C PHE A 148 14.63 -4.47 -11.51
N LYS A 149 15.53 -3.50 -11.53
CA LYS A 149 16.78 -3.54 -10.76
C LYS A 149 16.72 -2.49 -9.67
N LEU A 150 17.25 -2.81 -8.51
CA LEU A 150 17.40 -1.88 -7.40
C LEU A 150 18.79 -2.03 -6.82
N GLY A 151 19.42 -0.92 -6.47
CA GLY A 151 20.68 -0.97 -5.75
C GLY A 151 20.90 0.20 -4.83
N ARG A 152 21.93 0.03 -4.01
CA ARG A 152 22.43 1.02 -3.06
C ARG A 152 23.94 1.06 -3.20
N ASP A 153 24.46 2.27 -3.30
CA ASP A 153 25.88 2.58 -3.26
C ASP A 153 26.10 3.66 -2.20
N GLY A 154 26.52 3.25 -1.00
CA GLY A 154 26.73 4.15 0.13
C GLY A 154 25.47 4.92 0.55
N GLN A 155 25.43 6.22 0.21
CA GLN A 155 24.33 7.14 0.50
C GLN A 155 23.40 7.37 -0.72
N GLN A 156 23.59 6.65 -1.82
CA GLN A 156 22.71 6.68 -2.98
C GLN A 156 21.84 5.42 -3.01
N LEU A 157 20.58 5.57 -3.41
CA LEU A 157 19.64 4.47 -3.66
C LEU A 157 19.08 4.64 -5.07
N TRP A 158 18.98 3.57 -5.85
CA TRP A 158 18.48 3.67 -7.21
C TRP A 158 17.53 2.53 -7.58
N ILE A 159 16.60 2.82 -8.49
CA ILE A 159 15.63 1.86 -9.02
C ILE A 159 15.55 2.04 -10.54
N TYR A 160 15.72 0.96 -11.29
CA TYR A 160 15.59 0.95 -12.74
C TYR A 160 14.41 0.07 -13.16
N ALA A 161 13.45 0.64 -13.87
CA ALA A 161 12.35 -0.05 -14.52
C ALA A 161 12.75 -0.37 -15.97
N LEU A 162 13.04 -1.65 -16.25
CA LEU A 162 13.71 -2.06 -17.49
C LEU A 162 12.83 -1.78 -18.71
N GLU A 163 11.56 -2.18 -18.66
CA GLU A 163 10.63 -2.03 -19.79
C GLU A 163 10.33 -0.57 -20.11
N LYS A 164 10.42 0.31 -19.11
CA LYS A 164 10.18 1.74 -19.25
C LYS A 164 11.43 2.55 -19.51
N LYS A 165 12.61 1.91 -19.51
CA LYS A 165 13.92 2.56 -19.63
C LYS A 165 14.00 3.76 -18.69
N PHE A 166 13.55 3.58 -17.45
CA PHE A 166 13.38 4.67 -16.50
C PHE A 166 14.19 4.41 -15.23
N TYR A 167 15.12 5.32 -14.95
CA TYR A 167 16.12 5.21 -13.90
C TYR A 167 15.91 6.30 -12.85
N LEU A 168 15.53 5.90 -11.64
CA LEU A 168 15.40 6.77 -10.47
C LEU A 168 16.68 6.72 -9.64
N ILE A 169 17.26 7.88 -9.34
CA ILE A 169 18.43 8.03 -8.48
C ILE A 169 18.05 8.87 -7.26
N GLY A 170 18.05 8.27 -6.09
CA GLY A 170 17.76 8.91 -4.81
C GLY A 170 19.03 9.42 -4.14
N GLU A 171 19.08 10.73 -3.88
CA GLU A 171 20.21 11.39 -3.22
C GLU A 171 19.76 12.34 -2.10
N SER A 172 20.60 12.53 -1.09
CA SER A 172 20.43 13.59 -0.09
C SER A 172 20.79 14.94 -0.71
N GLY A 173 20.15 16.02 -0.25
CA GLY A 173 20.38 17.39 -0.72
C GLY A 173 19.49 17.80 -1.89
N VAL A 174 18.78 16.85 -2.49
CA VAL A 174 17.76 17.09 -3.53
C VAL A 174 16.49 17.63 -2.87
N ALA A 175 15.85 18.63 -3.50
CA ALA A 175 14.58 19.17 -3.03
C ALA A 175 13.50 18.07 -3.05
N ARG A 176 12.68 17.99 -1.99
CA ARG A 176 11.58 17.03 -1.92
C ARG A 176 10.47 17.37 -2.91
N PHE A 177 10.20 18.65 -3.13
CA PHE A 177 9.15 19.13 -4.03
C PHE A 177 9.72 20.23 -4.93
N ALA A 178 9.35 20.25 -6.22
CA ALA A 178 9.88 21.22 -7.17
C ALA A 178 9.52 22.66 -6.81
N GLU A 179 8.35 22.86 -6.21
CA GLU A 179 7.86 24.17 -5.75
C GLU A 179 8.55 24.65 -4.46
N LEU A 180 9.25 23.75 -3.76
CA LEU A 180 10.01 24.06 -2.54
C LEU A 180 11.49 23.69 -2.71
N PRO A 181 12.25 24.47 -3.51
CA PRO A 181 13.67 24.19 -3.77
C PRO A 181 14.52 24.20 -2.50
N ASP A 182 14.09 24.93 -1.46
CA ASP A 182 14.77 25.00 -0.17
C ASP A 182 14.43 23.83 0.76
N SER A 183 13.39 23.04 0.46
CA SER A 183 13.04 21.83 1.22
C SER A 183 13.93 20.67 0.82
N LYS A 184 15.25 20.84 1.00
CA LYS A 184 16.27 19.85 0.69
C LYS A 184 16.19 18.67 1.64
N ASP A 185 16.22 17.49 1.06
CA ASP A 185 16.26 16.26 1.81
C ASP A 185 17.60 16.14 2.57
N SER A 186 17.51 15.82 3.86
CA SER A 186 18.67 15.59 4.73
C SER A 186 18.78 14.12 5.17
N THR A 187 17.97 13.25 4.58
CA THR A 187 17.92 11.83 4.92
C THR A 187 19.27 11.16 4.68
N GLN A 188 19.83 10.60 5.75
CA GLN A 188 21.03 9.78 5.72
C GLN A 188 20.66 8.31 5.88
N LEU A 189 21.24 7.46 5.04
CA LEU A 189 21.03 6.02 5.11
C LEU A 189 21.97 5.40 6.14
N GLY A 190 21.37 4.79 7.17
CA GLY A 190 22.11 3.95 8.11
C GLY A 190 22.68 2.69 7.44
N PRO A 191 23.51 1.91 8.14
CA PRO A 191 24.03 0.65 7.63
C PRO A 191 22.89 -0.34 7.34
N LEU A 192 23.10 -1.25 6.38
CA LEU A 192 22.23 -2.40 6.16
C LEU A 192 22.09 -3.15 7.49
N ARG A 193 20.86 -3.48 7.86
CA ARG A 193 20.54 -4.28 9.04
C ARG A 193 19.56 -5.36 8.65
N LEU A 194 19.39 -6.38 9.46
CA LEU A 194 18.30 -7.34 9.39
C LEU A 194 17.17 -6.93 10.36
N PRO A 195 15.93 -7.41 10.15
CA PRO A 195 14.78 -7.03 10.99
C PRO A 195 14.88 -7.57 12.42
N TRP A 196 15.74 -8.56 12.63
CA TRP A 196 15.97 -9.24 13.90
C TRP A 196 17.38 -8.96 14.38
N SER A 197 17.58 -8.96 15.70
CA SER A 197 18.92 -8.88 16.29
C SER A 197 19.52 -10.27 16.49
N ARG A 198 20.85 -10.37 16.59
CA ARG A 198 21.53 -11.62 17.01
C ARG A 198 20.97 -12.21 18.31
N LYS A 199 20.48 -11.37 19.21
CA LYS A 199 19.84 -11.81 20.46
C LYS A 199 18.59 -12.63 20.19
N ILE A 200 17.80 -12.28 19.17
CA ILE A 200 16.60 -13.03 18.79
C ILE A 200 17.00 -14.40 18.22
N LEU A 201 18.01 -14.45 17.34
CA LEU A 201 18.49 -15.69 16.73
C LEU A 201 18.97 -16.73 17.76
N ALA A 202 19.58 -16.27 18.86
CA ALA A 202 20.06 -17.15 19.93
C ALA A 202 18.95 -18.00 20.59
N TYR A 203 17.69 -17.60 20.47
CA TYR A 203 16.58 -18.35 21.04
C TYR A 203 15.90 -19.31 20.07
N VAL A 204 16.12 -19.19 18.76
CA VAL A 204 15.49 -20.06 17.74
C VAL A 204 15.62 -21.55 18.09
N PRO A 205 16.79 -22.07 18.52
CA PRO A 205 16.95 -23.47 18.95
C PRO A 205 16.00 -23.98 20.04
N ARG A 206 15.48 -23.07 20.89
CA ARG A 206 14.53 -23.44 21.95
C ARG A 206 13.09 -23.55 21.44
N LEU A 207 12.79 -22.90 20.33
CA LEU A 207 11.45 -22.79 19.75
C LEU A 207 11.18 -23.88 18.72
N VAL A 208 12.23 -24.39 18.07
CA VAL A 208 12.13 -25.43 17.05
C VAL A 208 12.75 -26.75 17.55
N SER A 209 12.19 -27.88 17.13
CA SER A 209 12.94 -29.14 17.05
C SER A 209 13.71 -29.15 15.74
N VAL A 210 14.93 -29.70 15.76
CA VAL A 210 15.78 -29.79 14.57
C VAL A 210 16.23 -31.23 14.42
N GLU A 211 15.85 -31.83 13.31
CA GLU A 211 16.20 -33.20 12.94
C GLU A 211 17.17 -33.17 11.77
N ARG A 212 18.18 -34.06 11.81
CA ARG A 212 19.05 -34.25 10.65
C ARG A 212 18.42 -35.27 9.72
N GLN A 213 18.29 -34.87 8.48
CA GLN A 213 17.87 -35.72 7.37
C GLN A 213 19.10 -36.27 6.65
N PRO A 214 18.96 -37.28 5.76
CA PRO A 214 20.06 -37.74 4.93
C PRO A 214 20.72 -36.56 4.22
N ASP A 215 22.05 -36.52 4.29
CA ASP A 215 22.81 -35.47 3.62
C ASP A 215 22.57 -35.56 2.10
N ALA A 216 22.55 -34.41 1.44
CA ALA A 216 22.20 -34.33 0.03
C ALA A 216 23.10 -33.33 -0.68
N ARG A 217 23.21 -33.51 -2.01
CA ARG A 217 23.93 -32.59 -2.88
C ARG A 217 22.94 -31.66 -3.57
N VAL A 218 23.23 -30.35 -3.53
CA VAL A 218 22.45 -29.31 -4.22
C VAL A 218 23.39 -28.64 -5.23
N GLY A 219 23.18 -28.93 -6.52
CA GLY A 219 24.14 -28.61 -7.58
C GLY A 219 25.51 -29.23 -7.28
N ARG A 220 26.54 -28.39 -7.10
CA ARG A 220 27.90 -28.83 -6.75
C ARG A 220 28.18 -28.88 -5.24
N ASN A 221 27.24 -28.41 -4.41
CA ASN A 221 27.45 -28.21 -2.98
C ASN A 221 27.03 -29.43 -2.14
N ASP A 222 27.92 -29.93 -1.29
CA ASP A 222 27.59 -30.94 -0.29
C ASP A 222 26.91 -30.30 0.92
N CYS A 223 25.70 -30.76 1.23
CA CYS A 223 24.84 -30.12 2.22
C CYS A 223 24.45 -31.08 3.36
N CYS A 224 24.51 -30.57 4.59
CA CYS A 224 23.78 -31.15 5.71
C CYS A 224 22.31 -30.75 5.59
N VAL A 225 21.41 -31.72 5.60
CA VAL A 225 19.97 -31.45 5.50
C VAL A 225 19.35 -31.43 6.88
N LEU A 226 18.65 -30.34 7.21
CA LEU A 226 17.97 -30.14 8.48
C LEU A 226 16.48 -29.97 8.25
N LEU A 227 15.66 -30.63 9.07
CA LEU A 227 14.23 -30.36 9.18
C LEU A 227 13.99 -29.63 10.51
N ALA A 228 13.53 -28.39 10.44
CA ALA A 228 13.15 -27.58 11.58
C ALA A 228 11.63 -27.47 11.69
N THR A 229 11.10 -27.83 12.86
CA THR A 229 9.66 -27.82 13.15
C THR A 229 9.41 -27.04 14.44
N PRO A 230 8.50 -26.04 14.45
CA PRO A 230 8.06 -25.38 15.67
C PRO A 230 7.60 -26.38 16.73
N ARG A 231 8.08 -26.24 17.96
CA ARG A 231 7.63 -27.08 19.08
C ARG A 231 6.17 -26.73 19.42
N PRO A 232 5.31 -27.70 19.77
CA PRO A 232 3.90 -27.45 20.10
C PRO A 232 3.70 -26.37 21.18
N ALA A 233 4.55 -26.36 22.21
CA ALA A 233 4.51 -25.34 23.25
C ALA A 233 4.79 -23.93 22.71
N ALA A 234 5.71 -23.80 21.75
CA ALA A 234 6.06 -22.53 21.12
C ALA A 234 4.95 -22.07 20.13
N VAL A 235 4.33 -23.01 19.41
CA VAL A 235 3.14 -22.77 18.58
C VAL A 235 2.02 -22.15 19.43
N LYS A 236 1.71 -22.75 20.57
CA LYS A 236 0.67 -22.26 21.49
C LYS A 236 1.04 -20.91 22.13
N ALA A 237 2.25 -20.78 22.66
CA ALA A 237 2.68 -19.59 23.41
C ALA A 237 2.90 -18.36 22.51
N HIS A 238 3.37 -18.55 21.27
CA HIS A 238 3.73 -17.46 20.36
C HIS A 238 2.84 -17.36 19.13
N ARG A 239 1.84 -18.24 18.99
CA ARG A 239 0.97 -18.35 17.82
C ARG A 239 1.78 -18.60 16.53
N LEU A 240 2.83 -19.43 16.62
CA LEU A 240 3.61 -19.84 15.44
C LEU A 240 2.69 -20.61 14.48
N PRO A 241 2.82 -20.39 13.16
CA PRO A 241 2.14 -21.22 12.19
C PRO A 241 2.64 -22.64 12.34
N ASP A 242 1.75 -23.60 12.12
CA ASP A 242 2.13 -25.00 12.06
C ASP A 242 2.79 -25.26 10.71
N CYS A 243 4.12 -25.12 10.68
CA CYS A 243 4.91 -25.20 9.47
C CYS A 243 6.19 -26.02 9.66
N ARG A 244 6.75 -26.52 8.58
CA ARG A 244 8.04 -27.22 8.54
C ARG A 244 8.99 -26.51 7.61
N LEU A 245 10.24 -26.40 8.02
CA LEU A 245 11.31 -25.80 7.24
C LEU A 245 12.41 -26.82 6.99
N GLN A 246 12.65 -27.16 5.74
CA GLN A 246 13.79 -27.99 5.36
C GLN A 246 14.90 -27.12 4.80
N LEU A 247 16.12 -27.27 5.34
CA LEU A 247 17.28 -26.44 5.02
C LEU A 247 18.41 -27.34 4.53
N TRP A 248 18.95 -27.04 3.35
CA TRP A 248 20.17 -27.66 2.85
C TRP A 248 21.33 -26.71 3.15
N VAL A 249 22.08 -27.04 4.20
CA VAL A 249 23.15 -26.19 4.73
C VAL A 249 24.49 -26.64 4.16
N ARG A 250 25.14 -25.79 3.36
CA ARG A 250 26.43 -26.07 2.74
C ARG A 250 27.49 -26.32 3.80
N ARG A 251 28.26 -27.40 3.64
CA ARG A 251 29.25 -27.83 4.63
C ARG A 251 30.44 -26.88 4.76
N SER A 252 30.85 -26.22 3.67
CA SER A 252 32.06 -25.37 3.65
C SER A 252 31.93 -24.11 4.48
N ASP A 253 30.76 -23.46 4.47
CA ASP A 253 30.57 -22.14 5.08
C ASP A 253 29.24 -21.95 5.80
N ARG A 254 28.43 -23.01 5.91
CA ARG A 254 27.12 -23.00 6.58
C ARG A 254 26.05 -22.13 5.90
N LEU A 255 26.23 -21.69 4.66
CA LEU A 255 25.18 -20.97 3.92
C LEU A 255 24.08 -21.94 3.45
N PRO A 256 22.79 -21.55 3.49
CA PRO A 256 21.71 -22.37 2.97
C PRO A 256 21.69 -22.30 1.42
N THR A 257 21.78 -23.45 0.77
CA THR A 257 21.70 -23.57 -0.70
C THR A 257 20.29 -23.86 -1.18
N ARG A 258 19.43 -24.41 -0.32
CA ARG A 258 18.01 -24.64 -0.59
C ARG A 258 17.21 -24.52 0.69
N ILE A 259 16.00 -23.97 0.58
CA ILE A 259 15.04 -23.83 1.67
C ILE A 259 13.69 -24.29 1.15
N SER A 260 13.03 -25.21 1.86
CA SER A 260 11.66 -25.63 1.60
C SER A 260 10.79 -25.28 2.79
N TYR A 261 9.65 -24.63 2.52
CA TYR A 261 8.60 -24.35 3.49
C TYR A 261 7.40 -25.24 3.20
N THR A 262 6.81 -25.82 4.24
CA THR A 262 5.53 -26.53 4.16
C THR A 262 4.62 -26.12 5.31
N ASP A 263 3.32 -25.92 5.08
CA ASP A 263 2.33 -25.68 6.15
C ASP A 263 1.26 -26.76 6.28
N ASP A 264 0.42 -26.62 7.30
CA ASP A 264 -0.72 -27.49 7.62
C ASP A 264 -1.83 -27.49 6.56
N ARG A 265 -1.88 -26.47 5.69
CA ARG A 265 -2.81 -26.37 4.56
C ARG A 265 -2.28 -27.06 3.30
N GLY A 266 -1.12 -27.72 3.38
CA GLY A 266 -0.48 -28.39 2.26
C GLY A 266 0.22 -27.42 1.29
N VAL A 267 0.41 -26.16 1.67
CA VAL A 267 1.25 -25.23 0.89
C VAL A 267 2.68 -25.72 0.96
N ARG A 268 3.36 -25.77 -0.19
CA ARG A 268 4.79 -26.04 -0.27
C ARG A 268 5.46 -25.08 -1.22
N VAL A 269 6.56 -24.47 -0.76
CA VAL A 269 7.38 -23.60 -1.59
C VAL A 269 8.84 -23.95 -1.35
N THR A 270 9.58 -24.23 -2.43
CA THR A 270 11.02 -24.52 -2.37
C THR A 270 11.80 -23.49 -3.17
N VAL A 271 12.79 -22.89 -2.53
CA VAL A 271 13.71 -21.91 -3.12
C VAL A 271 15.12 -22.48 -3.10
N GLU A 272 15.80 -22.39 -4.23
CA GLU A 272 17.19 -22.82 -4.41
C GLU A 272 18.08 -21.64 -4.74
N ALA A 273 19.28 -21.61 -4.15
CA ALA A 273 20.29 -20.61 -4.41
C ALA A 273 21.34 -21.16 -5.38
N GLU A 274 21.38 -20.56 -6.57
CA GLU A 274 22.36 -20.76 -7.61
C GLU A 274 23.46 -19.71 -7.50
N GLN A 275 24.67 -20.05 -7.98
CA GLN A 275 25.82 -19.13 -8.00
C GLN A 275 26.11 -18.48 -6.62
N LEU A 276 25.82 -19.21 -5.53
CA LEU A 276 25.95 -18.71 -4.16
C LEU A 276 27.42 -18.65 -3.73
N GLU A 277 27.90 -17.43 -3.52
CA GLU A 277 29.30 -17.13 -3.29
C GLU A 277 29.50 -16.04 -2.22
N LEU A 278 30.63 -16.13 -1.52
CA LEU A 278 31.09 -15.15 -0.56
C LEU A 278 32.53 -14.76 -0.92
N ARG A 279 32.69 -13.59 -1.56
CA ARG A 279 33.96 -13.12 -2.13
C ARG A 279 34.54 -11.97 -1.30
N ASN A 280 35.85 -11.77 -1.37
CA ASN A 280 36.51 -10.63 -0.72
C ASN A 280 36.53 -9.39 -1.65
N ASP A 281 36.38 -9.60 -2.95
CA ASP A 281 36.49 -8.61 -4.02
C ASP A 281 35.27 -8.73 -4.95
N ALA A 282 34.52 -7.64 -5.06
CA ALA A 282 33.50 -7.47 -6.09
C ALA A 282 33.79 -6.17 -6.86
N PRO A 283 33.66 -6.15 -8.20
CA PRO A 283 33.86 -4.93 -8.98
C PRO A 283 32.94 -3.81 -8.49
N GLU A 284 33.45 -2.58 -8.39
CA GLU A 284 32.65 -1.41 -7.98
C GLU A 284 31.46 -1.16 -8.92
N THR A 285 31.60 -1.54 -10.19
CA THR A 285 30.53 -1.49 -11.21
C THR A 285 29.32 -2.35 -10.89
N ARG A 286 29.39 -3.22 -9.87
CA ARG A 286 28.25 -4.04 -9.42
C ARG A 286 27.17 -3.21 -8.72
N TRP A 287 27.55 -2.12 -8.06
CA TRP A 287 26.69 -1.36 -7.17
C TRP A 287 26.10 -0.13 -7.83
N THR A 288 26.75 0.33 -8.89
CA THR A 288 26.31 1.44 -9.72
C THR A 288 25.51 0.91 -10.91
N PHE A 289 24.52 1.69 -11.34
CA PHE A 289 23.88 1.49 -12.62
C PHE A 289 24.16 2.73 -13.47
N SER A 290 24.79 2.51 -14.63
CA SER A 290 25.01 3.56 -15.62
C SER A 290 23.91 3.45 -16.67
N PRO A 291 23.03 4.46 -16.79
CA PRO A 291 22.02 4.49 -17.86
C PRO A 291 22.70 4.50 -19.23
N VAL A 292 22.08 3.85 -20.21
CA VAL A 292 22.54 3.86 -21.61
C VAL A 292 21.81 4.94 -22.40
N ASP A 293 22.33 5.29 -23.58
CA ASP A 293 21.68 6.25 -24.47
C ASP A 293 20.21 5.85 -24.74
N GLY A 294 19.30 6.76 -24.42
CA GLY A 294 17.84 6.57 -24.51
C GLY A 294 17.15 6.17 -23.20
N ASP A 295 17.87 5.90 -22.12
CA ASP A 295 17.28 5.80 -20.77
C ASP A 295 16.90 7.18 -20.24
N ARG A 296 15.70 7.28 -19.66
CA ARG A 296 15.25 8.47 -18.94
C ARG A 296 15.72 8.38 -17.49
N THR A 297 16.50 9.36 -17.07
CA THR A 297 17.04 9.42 -15.70
C THR A 297 16.37 10.56 -14.93
N GLN A 298 15.99 10.28 -13.68
CA GLN A 298 15.43 11.26 -12.78
C GLN A 298 16.11 11.16 -11.41
N THR A 299 16.83 12.22 -11.04
CA THR A 299 17.35 12.38 -9.67
C THR A 299 16.24 12.88 -8.75
N VAL A 300 16.11 12.28 -7.57
CA VAL A 300 15.02 12.51 -6.61
C VAL A 300 15.55 12.56 -5.18
N ALA A 301 14.78 13.14 -4.26
CA ALA A 301 15.06 13.06 -2.83
C ALA A 301 15.11 11.60 -2.36
N ILE A 302 16.18 11.19 -1.68
CA ILE A 302 16.33 9.79 -1.23
C ILE A 302 15.24 9.35 -0.23
N SER A 303 14.69 10.29 0.52
CA SER A 303 13.50 10.12 1.34
C SER A 303 12.34 9.57 0.52
N HIS A 304 12.13 9.99 -0.72
CA HIS A 304 11.04 9.48 -1.56
C HIS A 304 11.18 7.97 -1.78
N LEU A 305 12.39 7.52 -2.16
CA LEU A 305 12.65 6.09 -2.40
C LEU A 305 12.59 5.27 -1.09
N THR A 306 13.12 5.80 0.02
CA THR A 306 13.04 5.09 1.32
C THR A 306 11.61 5.03 1.85
N GLN A 307 10.79 6.06 1.64
CA GLN A 307 9.37 6.06 1.96
C GLN A 307 8.61 5.05 1.09
N PHE A 308 8.87 4.99 -0.22
CA PHE A 308 8.31 3.98 -1.12
C PHE A 308 8.58 2.57 -0.63
N LEU A 309 9.85 2.23 -0.38
CA LEU A 309 10.23 0.90 0.11
C LEU A 309 9.56 0.58 1.45
N SER A 310 9.50 1.54 2.36
CA SER A 310 8.82 1.37 3.64
C SER A 310 7.31 1.19 3.51
N VAL A 311 6.65 1.88 2.58
CA VAL A 311 5.22 1.71 2.31
C VAL A 311 4.96 0.35 1.70
N ARG A 312 5.70 -0.02 0.65
CA ARG A 312 5.60 -1.34 0.00
C ARG A 312 5.73 -2.45 1.02
N TRP A 313 6.68 -2.34 1.94
CA TRP A 313 6.84 -3.26 3.07
C TRP A 313 5.60 -3.34 3.97
N SER A 314 5.03 -2.19 4.36
CA SER A 314 3.87 -2.15 5.24
C SER A 314 2.63 -2.81 4.62
N LEU A 315 2.48 -2.72 3.29
CA LEU A 315 1.35 -3.27 2.55
C LEU A 315 1.38 -4.80 2.44
N LEU A 316 2.56 -5.43 2.53
CA LEU A 316 2.70 -6.88 2.48
C LEU A 316 1.90 -7.60 3.57
N ASN A 317 1.61 -6.93 4.69
CA ASN A 317 0.87 -7.49 5.82
C ASN A 317 -0.48 -6.81 6.05
N ALA A 318 -0.94 -5.97 5.09
CA ALA A 318 -2.20 -5.29 5.22
C ALA A 318 -3.36 -6.30 5.19
N LYS A 319 -4.20 -6.25 6.22
CA LYS A 319 -5.46 -6.99 6.25
C LYS A 319 -6.60 -6.00 6.20
N ILE A 320 -7.64 -6.36 5.47
CA ILE A 320 -8.91 -5.66 5.47
C ILE A 320 -9.81 -6.45 6.42
N PRO A 321 -10.05 -5.99 7.65
CA PRO A 321 -11.07 -6.61 8.49
C PRO A 321 -12.43 -6.37 7.84
N SER A 322 -13.23 -7.43 7.67
CA SER A 322 -14.64 -7.28 7.36
C SER A 322 -15.37 -6.75 8.58
N LEU A 323 -16.32 -5.84 8.39
CA LEU A 323 -17.23 -5.44 9.45
C LEU A 323 -18.10 -6.65 9.86
N GLY A 324 -18.39 -6.75 11.15
CA GLY A 324 -19.35 -7.73 11.67
C GLY A 324 -20.79 -7.32 11.37
N PRO A 325 -21.79 -8.11 11.80
CA PRO A 325 -23.18 -7.68 11.73
C PRO A 325 -23.39 -6.40 12.55
N ALA A 326 -24.34 -5.56 12.13
CA ALA A 326 -24.73 -4.37 12.89
C ALA A 326 -25.26 -4.78 14.27
N THR A 327 -24.70 -4.20 15.32
CA THR A 327 -25.11 -4.44 16.71
C THR A 327 -25.78 -3.21 17.33
N GLY A 328 -25.68 -2.06 16.67
CA GLY A 328 -26.11 -0.76 17.22
C GLY A 328 -25.13 -0.19 18.25
N GLN A 329 -23.96 -0.81 18.43
CA GLN A 329 -22.96 -0.33 19.38
C GLN A 329 -22.34 0.96 18.87
N ARG A 330 -22.40 2.00 19.70
CA ARG A 330 -21.85 3.32 19.42
C ARG A 330 -20.93 3.76 20.56
N ARG A 331 -19.74 4.23 20.21
CA ARG A 331 -18.77 4.75 21.18
C ARG A 331 -18.06 5.98 20.64
N VAL A 332 -18.08 7.07 21.41
CA VAL A 332 -17.20 8.22 21.16
C VAL A 332 -15.77 7.81 21.51
N VAL A 333 -14.87 7.97 20.53
CA VAL A 333 -13.45 7.63 20.63
C VAL A 333 -12.63 8.84 21.10
N ALA A 334 -12.91 10.01 20.54
CA ALA A 334 -12.23 11.26 20.86
C ALA A 334 -13.06 12.48 20.42
N SER A 335 -12.71 13.66 20.93
CA SER A 335 -13.30 14.94 20.54
C SER A 335 -12.22 16.00 20.43
N GLU A 336 -12.43 16.97 19.54
CA GLU A 336 -11.53 18.10 19.31
C GLU A 336 -12.41 19.30 18.92
N GLY A 337 -12.42 20.38 19.72
CA GLY A 337 -13.39 21.46 19.51
C GLY A 337 -14.84 20.95 19.41
N GLU A 338 -15.57 21.38 18.38
CA GLU A 338 -16.93 20.91 18.06
C GLU A 338 -16.96 19.57 17.30
N GLY A 339 -15.79 19.03 16.94
CA GLY A 339 -15.64 17.78 16.22
C GLY A 339 -15.57 16.58 17.16
N ARG A 340 -15.98 15.41 16.66
CA ARG A 340 -15.86 14.14 17.39
C ARG A 340 -15.65 12.96 16.47
N LEU A 341 -14.94 11.97 16.98
CA LEU A 341 -14.71 10.70 16.33
C LEU A 341 -15.47 9.60 17.06
N GLU A 342 -16.17 8.77 16.32
CA GLU A 342 -16.96 7.66 16.83
C GLU A 342 -16.56 6.35 16.18
N ASN A 343 -16.78 5.27 16.91
CA ASN A 343 -16.82 3.92 16.39
C ASN A 343 -18.26 3.40 16.48
N ILE A 344 -18.85 3.08 15.33
CA ILE A 344 -20.21 2.54 15.22
C ILE A 344 -20.11 1.16 14.58
N ASP A 345 -20.29 0.10 15.36
CA ASP A 345 -20.16 -1.29 14.90
C ASP A 345 -18.85 -1.58 14.12
N GLY A 346 -17.73 -0.99 14.57
CA GLY A 346 -16.44 -1.09 13.90
C GLY A 346 -16.19 -0.05 12.80
N THR A 347 -17.22 0.65 12.33
CA THR A 347 -17.12 1.75 11.36
C THR A 347 -16.55 2.99 12.03
N THR A 348 -15.57 3.62 11.38
CA THR A 348 -15.00 4.91 11.82
C THR A 348 -15.89 6.03 11.29
N VAL A 349 -16.48 6.83 12.20
CA VAL A 349 -17.40 7.91 11.86
C VAL A 349 -16.87 9.22 12.43
N LEU A 350 -16.57 10.18 11.56
CA LEU A 350 -16.04 11.49 11.93
C LEU A 350 -17.14 12.55 11.79
N PHE A 351 -17.32 13.37 12.81
CA PHE A 351 -18.16 14.55 12.75
C PHE A 351 -17.26 15.78 12.87
N VAL A 352 -17.37 16.71 11.93
CA VAL A 352 -16.68 18.00 11.95
C VAL A 352 -17.64 19.15 11.72
N LYS A 353 -17.37 20.28 12.36
CA LYS A 353 -18.25 21.44 12.35
C LYS A 353 -17.48 22.75 12.43
N GLY A 354 -17.98 23.77 11.74
CA GLY A 354 -17.49 25.15 11.84
C GLY A 354 -16.88 25.65 10.54
N SER A 355 -15.94 26.59 10.66
CA SER A 355 -15.20 27.15 9.53
C SER A 355 -14.30 26.09 8.85
N PRO A 356 -13.80 26.35 7.62
CA PRO A 356 -12.85 25.46 6.95
C PRO A 356 -11.64 25.10 7.82
N GLU A 357 -11.06 26.08 8.52
CA GLU A 357 -9.92 25.90 9.41
C GLU A 357 -10.28 25.04 10.63
N GLU A 358 -11.46 25.25 11.20
CA GLU A 358 -11.95 24.46 12.33
C GLU A 358 -12.19 23.01 11.93
N MET A 359 -12.90 22.78 10.83
CA MET A 359 -13.14 21.42 10.31
C MET A 359 -11.83 20.73 9.93
N GLY A 360 -10.90 21.44 9.29
CA GLY A 360 -9.58 20.92 8.94
C GLY A 360 -8.79 20.49 10.17
N ARG A 361 -8.72 21.35 11.20
CA ARG A 361 -8.06 21.02 12.47
C ARG A 361 -8.69 19.80 13.15
N GLN A 362 -10.03 19.75 13.22
CA GLN A 362 -10.77 18.66 13.84
C GLN A 362 -10.48 17.33 13.12
N HIS A 363 -10.57 17.31 11.79
CA HIS A 363 -10.27 16.13 10.97
C HIS A 363 -8.82 15.69 11.19
N GLY A 364 -7.87 16.62 11.08
CA GLY A 364 -6.45 16.33 11.20
C GLY A 364 -6.06 15.80 12.59
N ALA A 365 -6.59 16.38 13.66
CA ALA A 365 -6.30 15.95 15.02
C ALA A 365 -6.92 14.58 15.34
N LEU A 366 -8.20 14.38 15.02
CA LEU A 366 -8.93 13.15 15.36
C LEU A 366 -8.48 11.95 14.54
N LEU A 367 -7.96 12.18 13.33
CA LEU A 367 -7.52 11.12 12.40
C LEU A 367 -6.03 11.20 12.05
N ALA A 368 -5.21 11.92 12.81
CA ALA A 368 -3.80 12.23 12.50
C ALA A 368 -2.99 11.03 11.98
N LYS A 369 -3.14 9.88 12.63
CA LYS A 369 -2.45 8.65 12.20
C LYS A 369 -2.93 8.16 10.83
N LYS A 370 -4.25 8.11 10.60
CA LYS A 370 -4.83 7.62 9.34
C LYS A 370 -4.53 8.57 8.19
N VAL A 371 -4.64 9.88 8.43
CA VAL A 371 -4.24 10.95 7.50
C VAL A 371 -2.78 10.76 7.05
N ARG A 372 -1.86 10.61 8.02
CA ARG A 372 -0.43 10.34 7.73
C ARG A 372 -0.21 9.08 6.93
N GLU A 373 -0.91 8.00 7.26
CA GLU A 373 -0.78 6.73 6.56
C GLU A 373 -1.28 6.82 5.12
N ASP A 374 -2.43 7.45 4.88
CA ASP A 374 -3.01 7.57 3.54
C ASP A 374 -2.20 8.51 2.66
N ALA A 375 -1.83 9.71 3.14
CA ALA A 375 -0.96 10.62 2.40
C ALA A 375 0.36 9.92 1.99
N ARG A 376 0.97 9.19 2.93
CA ARG A 376 2.20 8.42 2.67
C ARG A 376 1.97 7.29 1.66
N ARG A 377 0.86 6.56 1.76
CA ARG A 377 0.52 5.45 0.84
C ARG A 377 0.23 5.97 -0.57
N ILE A 378 -0.48 7.08 -0.69
CA ILE A 378 -0.79 7.74 -1.96
C ILE A 378 0.49 8.24 -2.61
N LEU A 379 1.20 9.17 -1.97
CA LEU A 379 2.31 9.88 -2.61
C LEU A 379 3.51 8.97 -2.86
N TYR A 380 3.91 8.19 -1.86
CA TYR A 380 5.11 7.38 -1.96
C TYR A 380 4.80 5.97 -2.45
N GLY A 381 3.71 5.35 -1.98
CA GLY A 381 3.35 4.00 -2.39
C GLY A 381 2.82 3.92 -3.82
N VAL A 382 1.73 4.65 -4.09
CA VAL A 382 1.12 4.69 -5.43
C VAL A 382 1.96 5.55 -6.36
N GLY A 383 2.32 6.78 -5.97
CA GLY A 383 3.00 7.73 -6.85
C GLY A 383 4.36 7.24 -7.39
N ILE A 384 5.22 6.67 -6.54
CA ILE A 384 6.50 6.11 -7.04
C ILE A 384 6.27 4.79 -7.79
N GLY A 385 5.27 4.00 -7.38
CA GLY A 385 4.85 2.81 -8.10
C GLY A 385 4.37 3.12 -9.53
N SER A 386 3.53 4.14 -9.71
CA SER A 386 3.06 4.61 -11.02
C SER A 386 4.21 5.20 -11.82
N SER A 387 5.12 5.93 -11.18
CA SER A 387 6.31 6.48 -11.83
C SER A 387 7.14 5.39 -12.50
N LEU A 388 7.40 4.29 -11.78
CA LEU A 388 8.10 3.12 -12.30
C LEU A 388 7.28 2.38 -13.38
N ALA A 389 5.96 2.32 -13.21
CA ALA A 389 5.07 1.61 -14.13
C ALA A 389 4.88 2.33 -15.48
N ASN A 390 4.92 3.66 -15.48
CA ASN A 390 4.65 4.54 -16.62
C ASN A 390 5.94 5.12 -17.22
N GLY A 391 7.00 5.21 -16.41
CA GLY A 391 8.26 5.85 -16.76
C GLY A 391 8.21 7.38 -16.71
N THR A 392 7.26 7.95 -15.97
CA THR A 392 7.13 9.40 -15.73
C THR A 392 7.35 9.67 -14.24
N TRP A 393 7.59 10.93 -13.86
CA TRP A 393 7.80 11.27 -12.46
C TRP A 393 6.53 11.85 -11.84
N PHE A 394 5.87 11.06 -10.98
CA PHE A 394 4.57 11.38 -10.39
C PHE A 394 4.53 12.74 -9.67
N PHE A 395 5.55 13.08 -8.88
CA PHE A 395 5.57 14.38 -8.19
C PHE A 395 5.66 15.55 -9.17
N GLY A 396 6.29 15.35 -10.34
CA GLY A 396 6.29 16.34 -11.42
C GLY A 396 4.88 16.51 -12.01
N GLU A 397 4.18 15.41 -12.27
CA GLU A 397 2.79 15.42 -12.77
C GLU A 397 1.83 16.05 -11.75
N MET A 398 1.99 15.77 -10.46
CA MET A 398 1.17 16.37 -9.39
C MET A 398 1.39 17.87 -9.24
N ASN A 399 2.64 18.36 -9.36
CA ASN A 399 2.88 19.81 -9.36
C ASN A 399 2.24 20.48 -10.60
N ASP A 400 2.28 19.81 -11.76
CA ASP A 400 1.62 20.31 -12.96
C ASP A 400 0.10 20.39 -12.79
N ALA A 401 -0.50 19.33 -12.25
CA ALA A 401 -1.91 19.27 -11.91
C ALA A 401 -2.27 20.34 -10.88
N GLU A 402 -1.57 20.44 -9.76
CA GLU A 402 -1.83 21.45 -8.73
C GLU A 402 -1.77 22.86 -9.30
N ARG A 403 -0.72 23.19 -10.07
CA ARG A 403 -0.57 24.52 -10.71
C ARG A 403 -1.75 24.87 -11.62
N ARG A 404 -2.30 23.90 -12.35
CA ARG A 404 -3.42 24.10 -13.29
C ARG A 404 -4.77 24.13 -12.59
N LEU A 405 -4.94 23.36 -11.50
CA LEU A 405 -6.16 23.31 -10.71
C LEU A 405 -6.32 24.52 -9.78
N LEU A 406 -5.22 25.01 -9.21
CA LEU A 406 -5.22 26.04 -8.15
C LEU A 406 -6.00 27.32 -8.50
N PRO A 407 -5.92 27.88 -9.72
CA PRO A 407 -6.70 29.07 -10.11
C PRO A 407 -8.22 28.85 -10.09
N HIS A 408 -8.68 27.61 -10.13
CA HIS A 408 -10.10 27.24 -10.17
C HIS A 408 -10.64 26.73 -8.82
N MET A 409 -9.74 26.51 -7.84
CA MET A 409 -10.09 26.05 -6.50
C MET A 409 -10.56 27.22 -5.62
N ASP A 410 -11.56 26.95 -4.79
CA ASP A 410 -11.93 27.89 -3.74
C ASP A 410 -10.89 27.87 -2.62
N GLY A 411 -10.38 29.06 -2.24
CA GLY A 411 -9.38 29.20 -1.19
C GLY A 411 -9.79 28.59 0.15
N ARG A 412 -11.10 28.38 0.41
CA ARG A 412 -11.56 27.70 1.63
C ARG A 412 -11.07 26.26 1.74
N TYR A 413 -10.99 25.52 0.64
CA TYR A 413 -10.51 24.15 0.66
C TYR A 413 -9.01 24.09 0.95
N LEU A 414 -8.24 25.07 0.48
CA LEU A 414 -6.82 25.21 0.81
C LEU A 414 -6.63 25.48 2.30
N ARG A 415 -7.45 26.35 2.90
CA ARG A 415 -7.38 26.65 4.34
C ARG A 415 -7.74 25.42 5.21
N GLU A 416 -8.72 24.64 4.78
CA GLU A 416 -9.08 23.37 5.44
C GLU A 416 -7.95 22.33 5.35
N MET A 417 -7.37 22.13 4.15
CA MET A 417 -6.22 21.24 3.97
C MET A 417 -5.01 21.68 4.79
N ASP A 418 -4.69 22.97 4.80
CA ASP A 418 -3.57 23.52 5.56
C ASP A 418 -3.75 23.33 7.08
N ALA A 419 -4.95 23.61 7.61
CA ALA A 419 -5.26 23.40 9.02
C ALA A 419 -5.18 21.90 9.39
N MET A 420 -5.64 21.03 8.49
CA MET A 420 -5.55 19.59 8.66
C MET A 420 -4.10 19.09 8.63
N ALA A 421 -3.27 19.62 7.73
CA ALA A 421 -1.86 19.28 7.63
C ALA A 421 -1.12 19.59 8.95
N VAL A 422 -1.34 20.80 9.49
CA VAL A 422 -0.79 21.22 10.78
C VAL A 422 -1.24 20.28 11.90
N ALA A 423 -2.54 19.99 12.00
CA ALA A 423 -3.08 19.15 13.07
C ALA A 423 -2.64 17.68 12.98
N ALA A 424 -2.47 17.14 11.76
CA ALA A 424 -2.00 15.77 11.54
C ALA A 424 -0.46 15.64 11.64
N GLY A 425 0.26 16.76 11.62
CA GLY A 425 1.72 16.80 11.60
C GLY A 425 2.31 16.27 10.29
N ILE A 426 1.73 16.69 9.16
CA ILE A 426 2.31 16.50 7.81
C ILE A 426 2.56 17.85 7.13
N SER A 427 3.39 17.85 6.09
CA SER A 427 3.60 19.09 5.32
C SER A 427 2.33 19.48 4.55
N LYS A 428 2.15 20.78 4.32
CA LYS A 428 1.00 21.28 3.56
C LYS A 428 1.02 20.78 2.12
N GLU A 429 2.22 20.65 1.57
CA GLU A 429 2.48 20.20 0.21
C GLU A 429 2.08 18.74 0.04
N GLU A 430 2.47 17.86 0.98
CA GLU A 430 2.00 16.47 0.98
C GLU A 430 0.47 16.41 1.12
N MET A 431 -0.14 17.24 1.98
CA MET A 431 -1.58 17.24 2.16
C MET A 431 -2.33 17.65 0.89
N ARG A 432 -1.89 18.71 0.24
CA ARG A 432 -2.50 19.24 -0.98
C ARG A 432 -2.35 18.26 -2.15
N MET A 433 -1.14 17.74 -2.38
CA MET A 433 -0.91 16.73 -3.42
C MET A 433 -1.73 15.46 -3.20
N ALA A 434 -1.86 14.99 -1.95
CA ALA A 434 -2.69 13.83 -1.64
C ALA A 434 -4.18 14.07 -1.94
N ASN A 435 -4.65 15.33 -1.89
CA ASN A 435 -6.02 15.71 -2.24
C ASN A 435 -6.22 15.99 -3.74
N VAL A 436 -5.15 16.18 -4.52
CA VAL A 436 -5.20 16.25 -6.00
C VAL A 436 -5.24 14.84 -6.61
N PHE A 437 -4.60 13.86 -5.99
CA PHE A 437 -4.49 12.48 -6.47
C PHE A 437 -5.81 11.84 -6.96
N PRO A 438 -6.97 12.05 -6.30
CA PRO A 438 -8.28 11.58 -6.78
C PRO A 438 -8.66 11.95 -8.22
N GLU A 439 -8.05 12.98 -8.80
CA GLU A 439 -8.27 13.40 -10.20
C GLU A 439 -7.72 12.42 -11.26
N LEU A 440 -7.12 11.30 -10.85
CA LEU A 440 -6.52 10.28 -11.73
C LEU A 440 -7.30 8.95 -11.77
N PHE A 441 -8.56 8.89 -11.31
CA PHE A 441 -9.27 7.60 -11.10
C PHE A 441 -10.72 7.55 -11.57
N HIS A 442 -11.21 6.32 -11.75
CA HIS A 442 -12.53 5.99 -12.29
C HIS A 442 -13.34 5.07 -11.35
N CYS A 443 -14.68 5.10 -11.42
CA CYS A 443 -15.62 4.37 -10.52
C CYS A 443 -16.93 3.97 -11.25
N THR A 444 -17.92 3.41 -10.54
CA THR A 444 -19.25 3.01 -11.07
C THR A 444 -20.40 3.49 -10.17
N GLY A 445 -21.58 3.87 -10.73
CA GLY A 445 -22.72 4.40 -9.96
C GLY A 445 -24.11 4.20 -10.58
N PHE A 446 -25.16 4.15 -9.74
CA PHE A 446 -26.55 3.94 -10.18
C PHE A 446 -27.59 4.58 -9.26
N ALA A 447 -28.77 4.87 -9.81
CA ALA A 447 -29.96 5.26 -9.06
C ALA A 447 -31.22 4.63 -9.69
N ILE A 448 -32.04 3.97 -8.88
CA ILE A 448 -33.25 3.25 -9.31
C ILE A 448 -34.43 3.61 -8.38
N TYR A 449 -35.61 3.83 -8.94
CA TYR A 449 -36.81 4.22 -8.19
C TYR A 449 -38.09 3.87 -8.96
N GLY A 450 -39.25 4.29 -8.44
CA GLY A 450 -40.52 4.16 -9.16
C GLY A 450 -40.84 2.72 -9.52
N ASP A 451 -41.20 2.48 -10.79
CA ASP A 451 -41.54 1.15 -11.30
C ASP A 451 -40.35 0.17 -11.26
N ALA A 452 -39.11 0.66 -11.18
CA ALA A 452 -37.91 -0.18 -11.05
C ALA A 452 -37.72 -0.75 -9.63
N THR A 453 -38.58 -0.39 -8.66
CA THR A 453 -38.42 -0.76 -7.24
C THR A 453 -39.75 -1.16 -6.61
N VAL A 454 -39.74 -2.18 -5.75
CA VAL A 454 -40.95 -2.56 -5.00
C VAL A 454 -41.36 -1.39 -4.09
N GLY A 455 -42.56 -0.86 -4.31
CA GLY A 455 -43.11 0.27 -3.54
C GLY A 455 -42.57 1.66 -3.93
N GLY A 456 -41.81 1.78 -5.03
CA GLY A 456 -41.36 3.08 -5.55
C GLY A 456 -40.29 3.78 -4.71
N THR A 457 -39.55 3.03 -3.89
CA THR A 457 -38.48 3.54 -3.03
C THR A 457 -37.24 3.88 -3.87
N LEU A 458 -36.68 5.08 -3.69
CA LEU A 458 -35.42 5.45 -4.35
C LEU A 458 -34.23 4.78 -3.67
N TYR A 459 -33.45 4.03 -4.45
CA TYR A 459 -32.13 3.54 -4.08
C TYR A 459 -31.06 4.23 -4.91
N HIS A 460 -30.08 4.81 -4.23
CA HIS A 460 -28.86 5.33 -4.84
C HIS A 460 -27.70 4.45 -4.39
N GLY A 461 -26.91 3.95 -5.34
CA GLY A 461 -25.77 3.10 -5.07
C GLY A 461 -24.54 3.53 -5.84
N ARG A 462 -23.37 3.29 -5.24
CA ARG A 462 -22.06 3.58 -5.84
C ARG A 462 -21.06 2.52 -5.42
N VAL A 463 -20.14 2.20 -6.33
CA VAL A 463 -18.97 1.35 -6.06
C VAL A 463 -17.70 2.19 -6.22
N LEU A 464 -16.90 2.24 -5.14
CA LEU A 464 -15.62 2.95 -5.14
C LEU A 464 -14.46 2.02 -5.46
N ASP A 465 -13.86 2.16 -6.62
CA ASP A 465 -12.73 1.33 -7.05
C ASP A 465 -11.38 2.04 -6.88
N TYR A 466 -11.08 2.48 -5.66
CA TYR A 466 -9.71 2.91 -5.32
C TYR A 466 -8.83 1.71 -5.01
N PHE A 467 -7.93 1.38 -5.94
CA PHE A 467 -6.77 0.48 -5.80
C PHE A 467 -6.81 -0.48 -4.59
N ARG A 468 -7.72 -1.46 -4.63
CA ARG A 468 -7.82 -2.46 -3.55
C ARG A 468 -6.46 -3.12 -3.32
N GLY A 469 -6.01 -3.13 -2.06
CA GLY A 469 -4.72 -3.71 -1.66
C GLY A 469 -3.58 -2.70 -1.55
N MET A 470 -3.81 -1.41 -1.87
CA MET A 470 -2.87 -0.33 -1.56
C MET A 470 -3.00 0.21 -0.13
N GLY A 471 -3.89 -0.36 0.67
CA GLY A 471 -3.99 -0.09 2.10
C GLY A 471 -4.78 1.16 2.45
N LEU A 472 -5.50 1.76 1.50
CA LEU A 472 -6.34 2.93 1.78
C LEU A 472 -7.64 2.49 2.47
N GLU A 473 -8.15 1.31 2.12
CA GLU A 473 -9.42 0.78 2.62
C GLU A 473 -9.50 0.62 4.15
N GLN A 474 -8.36 0.43 4.84
CA GLN A 474 -8.28 0.38 6.30
C GLN A 474 -8.54 1.75 6.96
N ASN A 475 -8.48 2.82 6.16
CA ASN A 475 -8.65 4.19 6.55
C ASN A 475 -9.88 4.84 5.89
N ALA A 476 -10.81 4.02 5.38
CA ALA A 476 -12.15 4.50 5.00
C ALA A 476 -12.90 5.07 6.23
N VAL A 477 -13.58 6.20 6.04
CA VAL A 477 -14.29 6.96 7.06
C VAL A 477 -15.64 7.44 6.51
N VAL A 478 -16.68 7.33 7.34
CA VAL A 478 -17.93 8.06 7.13
C VAL A 478 -17.77 9.43 7.78
N MET A 479 -17.76 10.49 6.99
CA MET A 479 -17.53 11.86 7.47
C MET A 479 -18.82 12.67 7.39
N ILE A 480 -19.22 13.29 8.48
CA ILE A 480 -20.36 14.20 8.59
C ILE A 480 -19.79 15.60 8.77
N PHE A 481 -20.07 16.47 7.79
CA PHE A 481 -19.63 17.85 7.79
C PHE A 481 -20.79 18.78 8.10
N GLN A 482 -20.56 19.75 8.98
CA GLN A 482 -21.51 20.78 9.38
C GLN A 482 -20.83 22.16 9.24
N PRO A 483 -20.69 22.68 8.02
CA PRO A 483 -20.02 23.96 7.80
C PRO A 483 -20.82 25.09 8.45
N ASP A 484 -20.15 26.21 8.75
CA ASP A 484 -20.78 27.46 9.17
C ASP A 484 -21.63 28.11 8.06
N VAL A 485 -21.28 27.84 6.80
CA VAL A 485 -21.99 28.32 5.61
C VAL A 485 -22.38 27.16 4.70
N GLY A 486 -23.66 27.10 4.32
CA GLY A 486 -24.20 26.10 3.39
C GLY A 486 -24.87 24.91 4.09
N ASN A 487 -25.08 23.84 3.34
CA ASN A 487 -25.72 22.62 3.81
C ASN A 487 -24.73 21.70 4.53
N ALA A 488 -25.18 21.03 5.59
CA ALA A 488 -24.49 19.87 6.14
C ALA A 488 -24.59 18.67 5.18
N TRP A 489 -23.58 17.80 5.18
CA TRP A 489 -23.58 16.61 4.32
C TRP A 489 -22.80 15.44 4.94
N VAL A 490 -23.07 14.25 4.43
CA VAL A 490 -22.26 13.05 4.67
C VAL A 490 -21.41 12.77 3.44
N ASN A 491 -20.16 12.36 3.64
CA ASN A 491 -19.22 11.92 2.62
C ASN A 491 -18.58 10.59 3.05
N ILE A 492 -18.67 9.57 2.20
CA ILE A 492 -18.02 8.28 2.43
C ILE A 492 -16.71 8.29 1.63
N SER A 493 -15.58 8.43 2.35
CA SER A 493 -14.28 8.59 1.71
C SER A 493 -13.15 8.10 2.63
N TYR A 494 -11.94 8.66 2.50
CA TYR A 494 -10.74 8.27 3.24
C TYR A 494 -10.27 9.39 4.16
N ALA A 495 -9.55 9.02 5.21
CA ALA A 495 -8.97 9.98 6.13
C ALA A 495 -8.00 10.92 5.39
N GLY A 496 -8.13 12.22 5.61
CA GLY A 496 -7.28 13.24 4.97
C GLY A 496 -7.89 13.86 3.72
N PHE A 497 -9.00 13.33 3.22
CA PHE A 497 -9.64 13.86 2.02
C PHE A 497 -10.66 14.95 2.35
N VAL A 498 -10.51 16.11 1.71
CA VAL A 498 -11.34 17.31 1.87
C VAL A 498 -12.45 17.37 0.81
N GLY A 499 -12.24 16.76 -0.36
CA GLY A 499 -13.25 16.67 -1.42
C GLY A 499 -14.39 15.71 -1.09
N SER A 500 -15.37 15.59 -2.00
CA SER A 500 -16.47 14.62 -1.90
C SER A 500 -16.55 13.76 -3.14
N VAL A 501 -16.90 12.49 -2.96
CA VAL A 501 -16.98 11.48 -4.05
C VAL A 501 -18.20 10.56 -3.90
N THR A 502 -18.67 10.34 -2.66
CA THR A 502 -19.92 9.63 -2.36
C THR A 502 -20.63 10.40 -1.28
N ALA A 503 -21.63 11.17 -1.66
CA ALA A 503 -22.17 12.15 -0.74
C ALA A 503 -23.68 12.30 -0.83
N MET A 504 -24.26 12.69 0.31
CA MET A 504 -25.65 13.11 0.40
C MET A 504 -25.73 14.30 1.36
N ASN A 505 -26.44 15.35 0.94
CA ASN A 505 -26.62 16.54 1.77
C ASN A 505 -27.92 16.51 2.58
N ALA A 506 -28.03 17.40 3.56
CA ALA A 506 -29.20 17.53 4.43
C ALA A 506 -30.50 17.94 3.69
N LYS A 507 -30.41 18.28 2.41
CA LYS A 507 -31.56 18.61 1.56
C LYS A 507 -32.08 17.41 0.77
N GLY A 508 -31.44 16.24 0.90
CA GLY A 508 -31.86 14.99 0.26
C GLY A 508 -31.29 14.78 -1.14
N VAL A 509 -30.32 15.60 -1.56
CA VAL A 509 -29.58 15.41 -2.81
C VAL A 509 -28.41 14.46 -2.55
N ALA A 510 -28.33 13.39 -3.32
CA ALA A 510 -27.24 12.43 -3.31
C ALA A 510 -26.51 12.41 -4.65
N ILE A 511 -25.19 12.25 -4.61
CA ILE A 511 -24.31 12.24 -5.78
C ILE A 511 -23.22 11.18 -5.64
N GLY A 512 -22.97 10.50 -6.75
CA GLY A 512 -21.79 9.68 -6.98
C GLY A 512 -21.12 10.09 -8.29
N GLU A 513 -19.80 9.98 -8.34
CA GLU A 513 -19.03 10.15 -9.58
C GLU A 513 -18.53 8.81 -10.13
N MET A 514 -18.06 8.88 -11.37
CA MET A 514 -17.27 7.88 -12.06
C MET A 514 -16.32 8.60 -13.01
N GLY A 515 -15.04 8.24 -13.04
CA GLY A 515 -14.11 8.75 -14.05
C GLY A 515 -14.28 8.10 -15.43
N GLY A 516 -13.98 8.86 -16.48
CA GLY A 516 -13.91 8.43 -17.88
C GLY A 516 -12.48 8.42 -18.42
N HIS A 517 -12.28 8.00 -19.66
CA HIS A 517 -10.94 7.80 -20.22
C HIS A 517 -10.20 9.12 -20.58
N GLY A 518 -10.87 10.27 -20.54
CA GLY A 518 -10.26 11.58 -20.77
C GLY A 518 -9.49 12.14 -19.57
N GLU A 519 -8.23 11.78 -19.38
CA GLU A 519 -7.36 12.31 -18.32
C GLU A 519 -6.45 13.47 -18.79
N GLY A 520 -5.82 14.19 -17.85
CA GLY A 520 -4.78 15.20 -18.14
C GLY A 520 -5.28 16.61 -18.48
N GLN A 521 -6.59 16.82 -18.50
CA GLN A 521 -7.22 18.13 -18.69
C GLN A 521 -7.52 18.79 -17.34
N TRP A 522 -6.51 19.45 -16.77
CA TRP A 522 -6.54 19.97 -15.39
C TRP A 522 -6.87 21.47 -15.28
N ASP A 523 -7.16 22.16 -16.39
CA ASP A 523 -7.51 23.60 -16.40
C ASP A 523 -8.99 23.81 -16.02
N GLY A 524 -9.35 23.37 -14.81
CA GLY A 524 -10.71 23.44 -14.28
C GLY A 524 -10.78 23.17 -12.79
N LYS A 525 -11.98 23.17 -12.23
CA LYS A 525 -12.19 22.84 -10.82
C LYS A 525 -12.07 21.33 -10.63
N PRO A 526 -11.31 20.84 -9.62
CA PRO A 526 -11.25 19.43 -9.30
C PRO A 526 -12.65 18.84 -9.14
N MET A 527 -12.89 17.66 -9.72
CA MET A 527 -14.16 16.95 -9.63
C MET A 527 -14.65 16.85 -8.19
N ALA A 528 -13.76 16.46 -7.27
CA ALA A 528 -14.18 16.24 -5.89
C ALA A 528 -14.61 17.52 -5.17
N GLN A 529 -14.12 18.68 -5.63
CA GLN A 529 -14.55 19.99 -5.13
C GLN A 529 -15.85 20.44 -5.78
N LEU A 530 -16.08 20.09 -7.04
CA LEU A 530 -17.35 20.35 -7.71
C LEU A 530 -18.48 19.53 -7.06
N VAL A 531 -18.23 18.26 -6.77
CA VAL A 531 -19.16 17.39 -6.00
C VAL A 531 -19.40 17.96 -4.60
N ARG A 532 -18.36 18.41 -3.90
CA ARG A 532 -18.50 19.07 -2.59
C ARG A 532 -19.31 20.36 -2.68
N GLU A 533 -19.10 21.17 -3.71
CA GLU A 533 -19.86 22.40 -3.92
C GLU A 533 -21.37 22.12 -4.14
N VAL A 534 -21.71 21.05 -4.87
CA VAL A 534 -23.09 20.57 -4.95
C VAL A 534 -23.63 20.24 -3.55
N MET A 535 -22.87 19.51 -2.74
CA MET A 535 -23.32 19.15 -1.38
C MET A 535 -23.58 20.38 -0.51
N GLU A 536 -22.70 21.37 -0.56
CA GLU A 536 -22.80 22.58 0.26
C GLU A 536 -23.88 23.56 -0.22
N LYS A 537 -24.19 23.61 -1.53
CA LYS A 537 -25.05 24.66 -2.11
C LYS A 537 -26.40 24.17 -2.67
N ALA A 538 -26.49 22.94 -3.15
CA ALA A 538 -27.71 22.47 -3.83
C ALA A 538 -28.83 22.14 -2.84
N ASN A 539 -30.04 22.66 -3.07
CA ASN A 539 -31.24 22.29 -2.32
C ASN A 539 -32.12 21.27 -3.06
N THR A 540 -31.91 21.16 -4.37
CA THR A 540 -32.66 20.31 -5.30
C THR A 540 -31.72 19.68 -6.34
N ILE A 541 -32.21 18.68 -7.07
CA ILE A 541 -31.46 18.10 -8.20
C ILE A 541 -31.18 19.13 -9.31
N ASP A 542 -32.08 20.08 -9.54
CA ASP A 542 -31.92 21.09 -10.59
C ASP A 542 -30.80 22.09 -10.20
N ASP A 543 -30.71 22.49 -8.92
CA ASP A 543 -29.57 23.27 -8.40
C ASP A 543 -28.25 22.51 -8.63
N ALA A 544 -28.25 21.20 -8.35
CA ALA A 544 -27.08 20.35 -8.52
C ALA A 544 -26.61 20.31 -9.98
N VAL A 545 -27.54 20.07 -10.93
CA VAL A 545 -27.24 20.10 -12.37
C VAL A 545 -26.70 21.46 -12.80
N GLU A 546 -27.26 22.56 -12.30
CA GLU A 546 -26.83 23.90 -12.68
C GLU A 546 -25.43 24.26 -12.14
N ILE A 547 -25.12 23.87 -10.90
CA ILE A 547 -23.76 24.02 -10.33
C ILE A 547 -22.74 23.27 -11.21
N MET A 548 -23.04 22.01 -11.56
CA MET A 548 -22.16 21.18 -12.40
C MET A 548 -22.03 21.75 -13.82
N ARG A 549 -23.11 22.31 -14.38
CA ARG A 549 -23.14 22.89 -15.74
C ARG A 549 -22.35 24.19 -15.83
N ARG A 550 -22.37 25.04 -14.80
CA ARG A 550 -21.63 26.31 -14.77
C ARG A 550 -20.18 26.16 -14.34
N GLY A 551 -19.87 25.16 -13.51
CA GLY A 551 -18.52 24.95 -13.01
C GLY A 551 -17.52 24.69 -14.14
N PRO A 552 -16.30 25.24 -14.09
CA PRO A 552 -15.22 24.80 -14.97
C PRO A 552 -14.86 23.37 -14.60
N ARG A 553 -14.83 22.47 -15.59
CA ARG A 553 -14.67 21.02 -15.37
C ARG A 553 -13.28 20.55 -15.79
N THR A 554 -12.76 19.57 -15.09
CA THR A 554 -11.53 18.84 -15.42
C THR A 554 -11.89 17.49 -16.03
N CYS A 555 -10.93 16.89 -16.73
CA CYS A 555 -10.95 15.52 -17.24
C CYS A 555 -12.30 15.09 -17.86
N GLU A 556 -12.52 13.80 -18.06
CA GLU A 556 -13.81 13.22 -18.38
C GLU A 556 -14.37 12.54 -17.13
N TYR A 557 -15.57 12.95 -16.73
CA TYR A 557 -16.27 12.34 -15.61
C TYR A 557 -17.74 12.12 -15.94
N TYR A 558 -18.29 11.15 -15.26
CA TYR A 558 -19.70 10.83 -15.23
C TYR A 558 -20.22 10.98 -13.80
N TYR A 559 -21.48 11.36 -13.67
CA TYR A 559 -22.10 11.53 -12.36
C TYR A 559 -23.49 10.94 -12.36
N VAL A 560 -23.90 10.34 -11.25
CA VAL A 560 -25.30 10.06 -10.96
C VAL A 560 -25.74 10.96 -9.82
N ILE A 561 -26.80 11.72 -10.04
CA ILE A 561 -27.41 12.57 -9.02
C ILE A 561 -28.85 12.11 -8.82
N SER A 562 -29.30 12.04 -7.57
CA SER A 562 -30.69 11.76 -7.23
C SER A 562 -31.18 12.66 -6.11
N ASP A 563 -32.48 12.93 -6.10
CA ASP A 563 -33.13 13.75 -5.07
C ASP A 563 -34.26 12.97 -4.39
N GLY A 564 -34.10 12.74 -3.09
CA GLY A 564 -35.04 11.98 -2.28
C GLY A 564 -36.40 12.66 -2.07
N LYS A 565 -36.50 13.98 -2.26
CA LYS A 565 -37.77 14.72 -2.14
C LYS A 565 -38.61 14.60 -3.41
N THR A 566 -37.98 14.87 -4.55
CA THR A 566 -38.65 14.86 -5.86
C THR A 566 -38.69 13.47 -6.49
N ARG A 567 -37.90 12.52 -5.98
CA ARG A 567 -37.69 11.18 -6.57
C ARG A 567 -37.33 11.25 -8.05
N ARG A 568 -36.37 12.12 -8.37
CA ARG A 568 -35.77 12.24 -9.70
C ARG A 568 -34.32 11.80 -9.65
N ALA A 569 -33.81 11.33 -10.79
CA ALA A 569 -32.39 11.04 -10.99
C ALA A 569 -31.93 11.46 -12.38
N VAL A 570 -30.64 11.80 -12.49
CA VAL A 570 -29.98 12.21 -13.72
C VAL A 570 -28.56 11.65 -13.77
N ALA A 571 -28.17 11.16 -14.94
CA ALA A 571 -26.78 10.95 -15.30
C ALA A 571 -26.23 12.19 -15.99
N ILE A 572 -24.99 12.55 -15.67
CA ILE A 572 -24.26 13.62 -16.35
C ILE A 572 -23.00 12.99 -16.95
N ARG A 573 -22.71 13.27 -18.23
CA ARG A 573 -21.39 13.12 -18.83
C ARG A 573 -20.80 14.50 -19.01
N ALA A 574 -19.57 14.67 -18.54
CA ALA A 574 -18.91 15.96 -18.48
C ALA A 574 -17.46 15.84 -18.93
N THR A 575 -17.06 16.72 -19.84
CA THR A 575 -15.65 17.01 -20.17
C THR A 575 -15.38 18.50 -19.92
N PRO A 576 -14.17 19.04 -20.17
CA PRO A 576 -13.95 20.47 -20.07
C PRO A 576 -14.87 21.27 -21.02
N THR A 577 -15.21 20.70 -22.19
CA THR A 577 -15.97 21.38 -23.25
C THR A 577 -17.39 20.88 -23.44
N GLU A 578 -17.72 19.67 -22.97
CA GLU A 578 -19.02 19.03 -23.16
C GLU A 578 -19.75 18.83 -21.84
N PHE A 579 -21.08 18.98 -21.88
CA PHE A 579 -21.95 18.71 -20.73
C PHE A 579 -23.28 18.14 -21.23
N GLU A 580 -23.45 16.84 -21.02
CA GLU A 580 -24.60 16.07 -21.47
C GLU A 580 -25.34 15.52 -20.25
N THR A 581 -26.67 15.50 -20.34
CA THR A 581 -27.54 14.97 -19.29
C THR A 581 -28.42 13.87 -19.87
N ALA A 582 -28.62 12.80 -19.11
CA ALA A 582 -29.64 11.80 -19.37
C ALA A 582 -30.48 11.63 -18.11
N TRP A 583 -31.73 12.11 -18.12
CA TRP A 583 -32.65 11.88 -17.02
C TRP A 583 -33.13 10.43 -17.01
N ALA A 584 -33.59 9.96 -15.86
CA ALA A 584 -34.07 8.58 -15.73
C ALA A 584 -35.11 8.22 -16.82
N GLY A 585 -34.89 7.09 -17.50
CA GLY A 585 -35.72 6.66 -18.63
C GLY A 585 -35.48 7.37 -19.97
N GLU A 586 -34.61 8.38 -20.04
CA GLU A 586 -34.22 9.00 -21.31
C GLU A 586 -33.19 8.16 -22.07
N LYS A 587 -33.27 8.20 -23.40
CA LYS A 587 -32.32 7.52 -24.29
C LYS A 587 -31.05 8.35 -24.44
N HIS A 588 -29.90 7.70 -24.29
CA HIS A 588 -28.60 8.30 -24.53
C HIS A 588 -27.77 7.42 -25.47
N PRO A 589 -27.00 7.97 -26.45
CA PRO A 589 -26.21 7.17 -27.40
C PRO A 589 -25.17 6.24 -26.76
N LEU A 590 -24.67 6.62 -25.57
CA LEU A 590 -23.68 5.83 -24.82
C LEU A 590 -24.30 4.78 -23.89
N LEU A 591 -25.63 4.75 -23.73
CA LEU A 591 -26.31 3.77 -22.87
C LEU A 591 -26.95 2.69 -23.75
N PRO A 592 -26.64 1.39 -23.51
CA PRO A 592 -27.09 0.31 -24.37
C PRO A 592 -28.62 0.13 -24.32
N GLU A 593 -29.24 0.35 -23.16
CA GLU A 593 -30.68 0.23 -22.95
C GLU A 593 -31.19 1.34 -22.03
N THR A 594 -32.44 1.73 -22.24
CA THR A 594 -33.18 2.65 -21.37
C THR A 594 -34.05 1.85 -20.41
N ILE A 595 -33.96 2.14 -19.12
CA ILE A 595 -34.84 1.56 -18.11
C ILE A 595 -35.68 2.71 -17.53
N LYS A 596 -37.01 2.57 -17.58
CA LYS A 596 -37.94 3.54 -16.98
C LYS A 596 -37.61 3.69 -15.49
N ASP A 597 -37.60 4.93 -14.99
CA ASP A 597 -37.32 5.27 -13.59
C ASP A 597 -35.95 4.79 -13.07
N ALA A 598 -34.96 4.65 -13.96
CA ALA A 598 -33.61 4.26 -13.62
C ALA A 598 -32.54 5.05 -14.38
N VAL A 599 -31.41 5.24 -13.70
CA VAL A 599 -30.15 5.73 -14.24
C VAL A 599 -29.06 4.74 -13.84
N PHE A 600 -28.34 4.21 -14.83
CA PHE A 600 -27.23 3.29 -14.62
C PHE A 600 -26.04 3.71 -15.49
N VAL A 601 -24.90 3.96 -14.86
CA VAL A 601 -23.66 4.36 -15.54
C VAL A 601 -22.51 3.55 -14.94
N SER A 602 -21.79 2.82 -15.79
CA SER A 602 -20.73 1.89 -15.37
C SER A 602 -19.48 2.00 -16.19
#